data_AF-A0A2M8Z2U8-F1
#
_entry.id   AF-A0A2M8Z2U8-F1
#
_cell.length_a   1.000
_cell.length_b   1.000
_cell.length_c   1.000
_cell.angle_alpha   90.00
_cell.angle_beta   90.00
_cell.angle_gamma   90.00
#
_symmetry.space_group_name_H-M   'P 1'
#
loop_
_entity.id
_entity.type
_entity.pdbx_description
1 polymer ?
#
loop_
_entity_poly.entity_id
_entity_poly.type
_entity_poly.pdbx_seq_one_letter_code
_entity_poly.pdbx_strand_id
1 'polypeptide(L)' 'MWKIKIVYSDKSKCTLTGKHKEIPLELARHYYNQYAAGKKCKVTYQQYPKKDFAETDLYEKIVELESSEE' A
#
# COMPACT_ATOMS: atom_id res chain seq x y z
N MET A 1 9.04 9.16 -1.53
CA MET A 1 9.31 7.70 -1.46
C MET A 1 8.17 7.08 -0.68
N TRP A 2 7.68 5.94 -1.12
CA TRP A 2 6.67 5.18 -0.41
C TRP A 2 7.12 3.74 -0.21
N LYS A 3 6.51 3.07 0.77
CA LYS A 3 6.80 1.70 1.13
C LYS A 3 5.50 0.97 1.45
N ILE A 4 5.26 -0.16 0.80
CA ILE A 4 4.17 -1.07 1.14
C ILE A 4 4.78 -2.29 1.82
N LYS A 5 4.21 -2.69 2.95
CA LYS A 5 4.62 -3.88 3.68
C LYS A 5 3.45 -4.87 3.69
N ILE A 6 3.69 -6.03 3.11
CA ILE A 6 2.70 -7.11 3.03
C ILE A 6 3.18 -8.23 3.95
N VAL A 7 2.34 -8.62 4.90
CA VAL A 7 2.61 -9.72 5.83
C VAL A 7 1.55 -10.79 5.62
N TYR A 8 1.98 -11.95 5.14
CA TYR A 8 1.12 -13.11 4.91
C TYR A 8 0.93 -13.92 6.21
N SER A 9 -0.16 -14.70 6.24
CA SER A 9 -0.45 -15.62 7.36
C SER A 9 0.68 -16.62 7.62
N ASP A 10 1.41 -17.00 6.58
CA ASP A 10 2.58 -17.90 6.65
C ASP A 10 3.84 -17.23 7.23
N LYS A 11 3.73 -16.05 7.85
CA LYS A 11 4.85 -15.20 8.31
C LYS A 11 5.78 -14.69 7.19
N SER A 12 5.54 -15.10 5.95
CA SER A 12 6.16 -14.53 4.76
C SER A 12 5.88 -13.02 4.70
N LYS A 13 6.91 -12.23 4.37
CA LYS A 13 6.85 -10.78 4.30
C LYS A 13 7.34 -10.30 2.95
N CYS A 14 6.55 -9.47 2.29
CA CYS A 14 6.94 -8.77 1.07
C CYS A 14 7.00 -7.28 1.34
N THR A 15 7.93 -6.58 0.69
CA THR A 15 8.11 -5.15 0.86
C THR A 15 8.33 -4.52 -0.50
N LEU A 16 7.46 -3.60 -0.86
CA LEU A 16 7.51 -2.85 -2.11
C LEU A 16 7.92 -1.41 -1.78
N THR A 17 8.78 -0.81 -2.58
CA THR A 17 9.23 0.56 -2.39
C THR A 17 9.20 1.31 -3.70
N GLY A 18 8.66 2.52 -3.71
CA GLY A 18 8.71 3.41 -4.87
C GLY A 18 9.43 4.72 -4.57
N LYS A 19 10.15 5.23 -5.57
CA LYS A 19 10.88 6.50 -5.46
C LYS A 19 9.97 7.73 -5.47
N HIS A 20 8.75 7.60 -6.01
CA HIS A 20 7.77 8.69 -6.10
C HIS A 20 7.32 9.20 -4.72
N LYS A 21 6.83 10.44 -4.68
CA LYS A 21 6.34 11.08 -3.44
C LYS A 21 5.13 10.33 -2.88
N GLU A 22 4.21 9.93 -3.75
CA GLU A 22 3.02 9.13 -3.46
C GLU A 22 2.95 7.92 -4.41
N ILE A 23 2.20 6.90 -4.02
CA ILE A 23 1.91 5.75 -4.88
C ILE A 23 0.83 6.14 -5.90
N PRO A 24 1.04 5.91 -7.21
CA PRO A 24 -0.02 6.13 -8.19
C PRO A 24 -1.13 5.08 -8.00
N LEU A 25 -2.39 5.48 -8.20
CA LEU A 25 -3.57 4.65 -7.98
C LEU A 25 -3.48 3.31 -8.73
N GLU A 26 -3.05 3.33 -10.00
CA GLU A 26 -2.89 2.14 -10.82
C GLU A 26 -1.96 1.10 -10.18
N LEU A 27 -0.82 1.54 -9.63
CA LEU A 27 0.11 0.65 -8.93
C LEU A 27 -0.47 0.15 -7.61
N ALA A 28 -1.16 1.00 -6.86
CA ALA A 28 -1.77 0.63 -5.60
C ALA A 28 -2.81 -0.49 -5.81
N ARG A 29 -3.71 -0.32 -6.79
CA ARG A 29 -4.68 -1.34 -7.22
C ARG A 29 -3.99 -2.62 -7.71
N HIS A 30 -2.96 -2.48 -8.55
CA HIS A 30 -2.23 -3.63 -9.07
C HIS A 30 -1.60 -4.47 -7.93
N TYR A 31 -0.93 -3.82 -6.98
CA TYR A 31 -0.32 -4.52 -5.85
C TYR A 31 -1.33 -5.10 -4.88
N TYR A 32 -2.42 -4.38 -4.60
CA TYR A 32 -3.50 -4.91 -3.78
C TYR A 32 -4.13 -6.15 -4.43
N ASN A 33 -4.41 -6.11 -5.73
CA ASN A 33 -4.96 -7.26 -6.44
C ASN A 33 -3.99 -8.45 -6.47
N GLN A 34 -2.71 -8.20 -6.79
CA GLN A 34 -1.71 -9.25 -6.91
C GLN A 34 -1.35 -9.92 -5.56
N TYR A 35 -1.26 -9.11 -4.49
CA TYR A 35 -0.71 -9.57 -3.21
C TYR A 35 -1.76 -9.71 -2.10
N ALA A 36 -2.86 -8.97 -2.15
CA ALA A 36 -3.88 -8.91 -1.11
C ALA A 36 -5.20 -9.60 -1.47
N ALA A 37 -5.64 -9.49 -2.73
CA ALA A 37 -6.94 -10.02 -3.12
C ALA A 37 -7.03 -11.54 -2.91
N GLY A 38 -8.04 -11.95 -2.14
CA GLY A 38 -8.32 -13.36 -1.82
C GLY A 38 -7.32 -14.02 -0.86
N LYS A 39 -6.32 -13.31 -0.32
CA LYS A 39 -5.34 -13.85 0.62
C LYS A 39 -5.49 -13.22 2.00
N LYS A 40 -5.35 -14.04 3.05
CA LYS A 40 -5.22 -13.53 4.43
C LYS A 40 -3.83 -12.92 4.63
N CYS A 41 -3.72 -11.62 4.38
CA CYS A 41 -2.51 -10.84 4.61
C CYS A 41 -2.85 -9.45 5.15
N LYS A 42 -1.89 -8.87 5.87
CA LYS A 42 -1.94 -7.48 6.32
C LYS A 42 -1.11 -6.64 5.36
N VAL A 43 -1.69 -5.58 4.79
CA VAL A 43 -1.02 -4.74 3.80
C VAL A 43 -0.99 -3.30 4.29
N THR A 44 0.17 -2.86 4.76
CA THR A 44 0.34 -1.50 5.26
C THR A 44 1.08 -0.64 4.26
N TYR A 45 0.57 0.58 4.06
CA TYR A 45 1.17 1.63 3.26
C TYR A 45 1.83 2.67 4.17
N GLN A 46 3.07 3.03 3.85
CA GLN A 46 3.84 4.05 4.55
C GLN A 46 4.46 4.99 3.53
N GLN A 47 4.06 6.26 3.60
CA GLN A 47 4.69 7.34 2.83
C GLN A 47 5.84 7.97 3.61
N TYR A 48 6.86 8.46 2.90
CA TYR A 48 7.99 9.18 3.48
C TYR A 48 7.98 10.66 3.06
N PRO A 49 8.37 11.58 3.96
CA PRO A 49 8.98 11.31 5.27
C PRO A 49 8.00 10.79 6.33
N LYS A 50 8.41 9.76 7.08
CA LYS A 50 7.61 9.09 8.13
C LYS A 50 7.03 10.02 9.20
N LYS A 51 7.63 11.20 9.35
CA LYS A 51 7.26 12.19 10.35
C LYS A 51 5.95 12.91 10.01
N ASP A 52 5.63 12.98 8.72
CA ASP A 52 4.46 13.70 8.19
C ASP A 52 3.31 12.77 7.83
N PHE A 53 3.59 11.49 7.54
CA PHE A 53 2.59 10.54 7.06
C PHE A 53 2.57 9.29 7.93
N ALA A 54 1.41 8.98 8.51
CA ALA A 54 1.21 7.77 9.31
C ALA A 54 1.20 6.51 8.42
N GLU A 55 1.48 5.36 9.03
CA GLU A 55 1.19 4.06 8.41
C GLU A 55 -0.33 3.89 8.34
N THR A 56 -0.85 3.63 7.15
CA THR A 56 -2.27 3.36 6.90
C THR A 56 -2.43 2.03 6.17
N ASP A 57 -3.64 1.47 6.11
CA ASP A 57 -3.88 0.30 5.26
C ASP A 57 -3.80 0.68 3.78
N LEU A 58 -3.22 -0.18 2.94
CA LEU A 58 -3.14 0.09 1.51
C LEU A 58 -4.55 0.20 0.89
N TYR A 59 -5.51 -0.57 1.38
CA TYR A 59 -6.89 -0.53 0.89
C TYR A 59 -7.53 0.84 1.17
N GLU A 60 -7.39 1.35 2.40
CA GLU A 60 -7.88 2.69 2.75
C GLU A 60 -7.26 3.76 1.84
N LYS A 61 -5.94 3.68 1.61
CA LYS A 61 -5.26 4.62 0.72
C LYS A 61 -5.75 4.53 -0.73
N ILE A 62 -6.08 3.33 -1.23
CA ILE A 62 -6.65 3.15 -2.58
C ILE A 62 -8.02 3.83 -2.66
N VAL A 63 -8.89 3.61 -1.68
CA VAL A 63 -10.23 4.23 -1.64
C VAL A 63 -10.13 5.76 -1.60
N GLU A 64 -9.21 6.31 -0.80
CA GLU A 64 -8.97 7.75 -0.75
C GLU A 64 -8.49 8.31 -2.10
N LEU A 65 -7.57 7.60 -2.77
CA LEU A 65 -7.06 8.01 -4.08
C LEU A 65 -8.16 7.96 -5.14
N GLU A 66 -8.99 6.91 -5.16
CA GLU A 66 -10.14 6.81 -6.06
C GLU A 66 -11.15 7.94 -5.85
N SER A 67 -11.46 8.25 -4.59
CA SER A 67 -12.40 9.32 -4.25
C SER A 67 -11.87 10.73 -4.55
N SER A 68 -10.56 10.88 -4.78
CA SER A 68 -9.92 12.18 -5.05
C SER A 68 -9.70 12.43 -6.55
N GLU A 69 -9.92 11.43 -7.41
CA GLU A 69 -9.90 11.54 -8.87
C GLU A 69 -11.31 11.80 -9.47
N GLU A 70 -12.35 11.91 -8.64
CA GLU A 70 -13.76 12.15 -9.03
C GLU A 70 -14.20 13.62 -8.94
#